data_AF-A0A0F6A4L9-F1
#
_entry.id   AF-A0A0F6A4L9-F1
#
_cell.length_a   1.000
_cell.length_b   1.000
_cell.length_c   1.000
_cell.angle_alpha   90.00
_cell.angle_beta   90.00
_cell.angle_gamma   90.00
#
_symmetry.space_group_name_H-M   'P 1'
#
loop_
_entity.id
_entity.type
_entity.pdbx_description
1 polymer ?
#
loop_
_entity_poly.entity_id
_entity_poly.type
_entity_poly.pdbx_seq_one_letter_code
_entity_poly.pdbx_strand_id
1 'polypeptide(L)'
;MSEISLFDYKDTGVNLVKAEQRSRIHYEVADADSLIGTTSDTTHLLLVEFAKLTQAISIAASLDEVKSAALQSASLFAPIVDKQNGEQLTFPYQHKGTESVLAEIAARAQGVADIIK
;
A
#
# COMPACT_ATOMS: atom_id res chain seq x y z
N MET A 1 19.51 -24.02 43.24
CA MET A 1 18.52 -24.45 42.23
C MET A 1 17.76 -23.20 41.84
N SER A 2 17.98 -22.67 40.64
CA SER A 2 17.35 -21.43 40.19
C SER A 2 15.87 -21.68 39.89
N GLU A 3 15.00 -20.91 40.52
CA GLU A 3 13.58 -20.86 40.21
C GLU A 3 13.39 -20.43 38.75
N ILE A 4 12.79 -21.31 37.96
CA ILE A 4 12.35 -20.96 36.61
C ILE A 4 11.16 -20.02 36.77
N SER A 5 11.35 -18.76 36.39
CA SER A 5 10.30 -17.74 36.37
C SER A 5 9.17 -18.20 35.45
N LEU A 6 7.95 -18.29 35.99
CA LEU A 6 6.72 -18.60 35.23
C LEU A 6 6.41 -17.57 34.12
N PHE A 7 7.13 -16.44 34.08
CA PHE A 7 7.01 -15.39 33.07
C PHE A 7 7.89 -15.62 31.82
N ASP A 8 8.76 -16.63 31.81
CA ASP A 8 9.57 -16.99 30.64
C ASP A 8 8.89 -17.97 29.68
N TYR A 9 7.60 -18.28 29.89
CA TYR A 9 6.75 -18.85 28.84
C TYR A 9 6.41 -17.74 27.83
N LYS A 10 7.44 -17.19 27.19
CA LYS A 10 7.29 -16.35 26.01
C LYS A 10 6.48 -17.14 25.02
N ASP A 11 5.38 -16.54 24.62
CA ASP A 11 4.38 -16.97 23.64
C ASP A 11 5.00 -17.47 22.32
N THR A 12 5.59 -18.67 22.37
CA THR A 12 6.26 -19.34 21.25
C THR A 12 5.24 -19.75 20.20
N GLY A 13 4.01 -20.03 20.62
CA GLY A 13 2.87 -20.33 19.74
C GLY A 13 2.50 -19.16 18.83
N VAL A 14 2.31 -17.94 19.36
CA VAL A 14 1.97 -16.78 18.52
C VAL A 14 3.12 -16.36 17.61
N ASN A 15 4.37 -16.53 18.05
CA ASN A 15 5.53 -16.25 17.19
C ASN A 15 5.64 -17.25 16.04
N LEU A 16 5.36 -18.54 16.28
CA LEU A 16 5.34 -19.57 15.23
C LEU A 16 4.24 -19.30 14.20
N VAL A 17 3.02 -19.01 14.66
CA VAL A 17 1.88 -18.68 13.78
C VAL A 17 2.18 -17.46 12.90
N LYS A 18 2.77 -16.40 13.46
CA LYS A 18 3.18 -15.23 12.69
C LYS A 18 4.26 -15.55 11.66
N ALA A 19 5.21 -16.43 11.99
CA ALA A 19 6.25 -16.86 11.07
C ALA A 19 5.68 -17.69 9.91
N GLU A 20 4.77 -18.62 10.20
CA GLU A 20 4.05 -19.41 9.19
C GLU A 20 3.22 -18.53 8.25
N GLN A 21 2.47 -17.56 8.80
CA GLN A 21 1.72 -16.59 7.99
C GLN A 21 2.62 -15.78 7.07
N ARG A 22 3.78 -15.29 7.56
CA ARG A 22 4.75 -14.56 6.74
C ARG A 22 5.35 -15.43 5.64
N SER A 23 5.66 -16.68 5.94
CA SER A 23 6.14 -17.65 4.97
C SER A 23 5.13 -17.86 3.85
N ARG A 24 3.85 -18.08 4.20
CA ARG A 24 2.76 -18.22 3.23
C ARG A 24 2.57 -16.97 2.39
N ILE A 25 2.56 -15.78 3.00
CA ILE A 25 2.47 -14.50 2.27
C ILE A 25 3.61 -14.42 1.25
N HIS A 26 4.84 -14.71 1.67
CA HIS A 26 6.02 -14.63 0.81
C HIS A 26 5.96 -15.58 -0.40
N TYR A 27 5.52 -16.82 -0.21
CA TYR A 27 5.50 -17.81 -1.29
C TYR A 27 4.22 -17.80 -2.14
N GLU A 28 3.08 -17.39 -1.58
CA GLU A 28 1.79 -17.45 -2.27
C GLU A 28 1.45 -16.15 -3.04
N VAL A 29 1.82 -14.98 -2.51
CA VAL A 29 1.32 -13.68 -3.02
C VAL A 29 2.31 -12.51 -3.00
N ALA A 30 3.49 -12.69 -2.40
CA ALA A 30 4.39 -11.58 -2.08
C ALA A 30 5.88 -11.96 -2.25
N ASP A 31 6.19 -12.73 -3.30
CA ASP A 31 7.58 -12.91 -3.71
C ASP A 31 8.14 -11.56 -4.17
N ALA A 32 9.44 -11.34 -3.94
CA ALA A 32 10.03 -10.02 -4.08
C ALA A 32 9.94 -9.48 -5.51
N ASP A 33 10.11 -10.34 -6.51
CA ASP A 33 10.10 -9.95 -7.93
C ASP A 33 8.69 -9.58 -8.38
N SER A 34 7.67 -10.37 -8.02
CA SER A 34 6.27 -10.05 -8.30
C SER A 34 5.81 -8.80 -7.57
N LEU A 35 6.25 -8.56 -6.33
CA LEU A 35 5.95 -7.33 -5.60
C LEU A 35 6.54 -6.10 -6.30
N ILE A 36 7.79 -6.18 -6.76
CA ILE A 36 8.44 -5.10 -7.50
C ILE A 36 7.72 -4.87 -8.83
N GLY A 37 7.39 -5.94 -9.56
CA GLY A 37 6.63 -5.85 -10.82
C GLY A 37 5.27 -5.18 -10.62
N THR A 38 4.47 -5.68 -9.67
CA THR A 38 3.14 -5.14 -9.35
C THR A 38 3.21 -3.68 -8.89
N THR A 39 4.22 -3.32 -8.08
CA THR A 39 4.45 -1.94 -7.63
C THR A 39 4.82 -1.04 -8.80
N SER A 40 5.68 -1.53 -9.71
CA SER A 40 6.11 -0.79 -10.90
C SER A 40 4.93 -0.54 -11.84
N ASP A 41 4.13 -1.56 -12.13
CA ASP A 41 2.94 -1.44 -12.97
C ASP A 41 1.91 -0.46 -12.37
N THR A 42 1.68 -0.55 -11.05
CA THR A 42 0.79 0.38 -10.33
C THR A 42 1.32 1.81 -10.42
N THR A 43 2.63 2.01 -10.27
CA THR A 43 3.27 3.33 -10.35
C THR A 43 3.19 3.89 -11.77
N HIS A 44 3.43 3.08 -12.80
CA HIS A 44 3.30 3.49 -14.20
C HIS A 44 1.86 3.87 -14.54
N LEU A 45 0.89 3.07 -14.13
CA LEU A 45 -0.53 3.36 -14.32
C LEU A 45 -0.90 4.69 -13.64
N LEU A 46 -0.53 4.87 -12.38
CA LEU A 46 -0.80 6.11 -11.65
C LEU A 46 -0.13 7.32 -12.31
N LEU A 47 1.15 7.22 -12.69
CA LEU A 47 1.91 8.30 -13.31
C LEU A 47 1.28 8.75 -14.63
N VAL A 48 0.97 7.81 -15.51
CA VAL A 48 0.40 8.12 -16.83
C VAL A 48 -0.99 8.75 -16.69
N GLU A 49 -1.83 8.19 -15.84
CA GLU A 49 -3.22 8.66 -15.69
C GLU A 49 -3.30 9.99 -14.94
N PHE A 50 -2.40 10.21 -13.97
CA PHE A 50 -2.23 11.51 -13.35
C PHE A 50 -1.72 12.57 -14.36
N ALA A 51 -0.75 12.22 -15.20
CA ALA A 51 -0.27 13.11 -16.24
C ALA A 51 -1.40 13.49 -17.23
N LYS A 52 -2.19 12.51 -17.70
CA LYS A 52 -3.37 12.76 -18.54
C LYS A 52 -4.39 13.68 -17.88
N LEU A 53 -4.68 13.44 -16.59
CA LEU A 53 -5.59 14.29 -15.81
C LEU A 53 -5.07 15.74 -15.75
N THR A 54 -3.79 15.93 -15.40
CA THR A 54 -3.19 17.28 -15.33
C THR A 54 -3.18 17.97 -16.69
N GLN A 55 -2.89 17.25 -17.77
CA GLN A 55 -2.95 17.77 -19.14
C GLN A 55 -4.36 18.24 -19.49
N ALA A 56 -5.37 17.39 -19.27
CA ALA A 56 -6.76 17.70 -19.55
C ALA A 56 -7.27 18.91 -18.74
N ILE A 57 -6.89 19.01 -17.46
CA ILE A 57 -7.22 20.16 -16.61
C ILE A 57 -6.54 21.45 -17.13
N SER A 58 -5.28 21.38 -17.55
CA SER A 58 -4.53 22.57 -17.97
C SER A 58 -5.08 23.24 -19.23
N ILE A 59 -5.80 22.51 -20.07
CA ILE A 59 -6.42 23.02 -21.31
C ILE A 59 -7.92 23.25 -21.16
N ALA A 60 -8.52 22.91 -20.00
CA ALA A 60 -9.94 23.04 -19.79
C ALA A 60 -10.35 24.52 -19.75
N ALA A 61 -11.30 24.89 -20.59
CA ALA A 61 -11.84 26.25 -20.68
C ALA A 61 -13.12 26.44 -19.86
N SER A 62 -13.65 25.37 -19.26
CA SER A 62 -14.89 25.39 -18.50
C SER A 62 -14.90 24.40 -17.34
N LEU A 63 -15.79 24.63 -16.38
CA LEU A 63 -15.99 23.70 -15.27
C LEU A 63 -16.47 22.32 -15.74
N ASP A 64 -17.24 22.25 -16.81
CA ASP A 64 -17.74 20.98 -17.35
C ASP A 64 -16.62 20.17 -18.03
N GLU A 65 -15.65 20.85 -18.65
CA GLU A 65 -14.43 20.20 -19.13
C GLU A 65 -13.55 19.69 -17.98
N VAL A 66 -13.43 20.45 -16.89
CA VAL A 66 -12.73 20.00 -15.67
C VAL A 66 -13.40 18.74 -15.08
N LYS A 67 -14.74 18.71 -14.99
CA LYS A 67 -15.47 17.52 -14.55
C LYS A 67 -15.25 16.34 -15.49
N SER A 68 -15.25 16.58 -16.80
CA SER A 68 -15.02 15.56 -17.82
C SER A 68 -13.62 14.96 -17.71
N ALA A 69 -12.60 15.79 -17.44
CA ALA A 69 -11.23 15.33 -17.17
C ALA A 69 -11.17 14.42 -15.94
N ALA A 70 -11.82 14.82 -14.83
CA ALA A 70 -11.88 14.01 -13.62
C ALA A 70 -12.64 12.68 -13.82
N LEU A 71 -13.71 12.68 -14.62
CA LEU A 71 -14.52 11.50 -14.90
C LEU A 71 -13.74 10.39 -15.61
N GLN A 72 -12.78 10.74 -16.48
CA GLN A 72 -11.96 9.74 -17.17
C GLN A 72 -11.12 8.93 -16.17
N SER A 73 -10.38 9.61 -15.29
CA SER A 73 -9.59 8.95 -14.24
C SER A 73 -10.48 8.22 -13.23
N ALA A 74 -11.61 8.83 -12.82
CA ALA A 74 -12.55 8.21 -11.90
C ALA A 74 -13.11 6.89 -12.46
N SER A 75 -13.46 6.85 -13.74
CA SER A 75 -14.00 5.65 -14.40
C SER A 75 -12.96 4.54 -14.50
N LEU A 76 -11.70 4.88 -14.79
CA LEU A 76 -10.61 3.91 -14.89
C LEU A 76 -10.32 3.22 -13.54
N PHE A 77 -10.34 4.00 -12.45
CA PHE A 77 -10.09 3.47 -11.11
C PHE A 77 -11.35 2.96 -10.41
N ALA A 78 -12.55 3.20 -10.93
CA ALA A 78 -13.81 2.75 -10.32
C ALA A 78 -13.79 1.25 -9.93
N PRO A 79 -13.30 0.31 -10.76
CA PRO A 79 -13.32 -1.12 -10.39
C PRO A 79 -12.53 -1.45 -9.11
N ILE A 80 -11.43 -0.74 -8.82
CA ILE A 80 -10.64 -0.99 -7.60
C ILE A 80 -11.32 -0.37 -6.38
N VAL A 81 -11.92 0.80 -6.55
CA VAL A 81 -12.68 1.51 -5.52
C VAL A 81 -13.95 0.74 -5.16
N ASP A 82 -14.68 0.25 -6.15
CA ASP A 82 -15.91 -0.52 -5.96
C ASP A 82 -15.64 -1.83 -5.23
N LYS A 83 -14.55 -2.54 -5.58
CA LYS A 83 -14.12 -3.74 -4.84
C LYS A 83 -13.73 -3.43 -3.40
N GLN A 84 -13.07 -2.30 -3.16
CA GLN A 84 -12.71 -1.89 -1.80
C GLN A 84 -13.96 -1.54 -0.98
N ASN A 85 -14.86 -0.71 -1.53
CA ASN A 85 -16.10 -0.31 -0.87
C ASN A 85 -17.05 -1.49 -0.63
N GLY A 86 -17.04 -2.48 -1.52
CA GLY A 86 -17.82 -3.72 -1.40
C GLY A 86 -17.18 -4.78 -0.50
N GLU A 87 -16.10 -4.45 0.24
CA GLU A 87 -15.35 -5.38 1.10
C GLU A 87 -14.78 -6.62 0.36
N GLN A 88 -14.67 -6.55 -0.97
CA GLN A 88 -14.12 -7.60 -1.83
C GLN A 88 -12.59 -7.48 -1.99
N LEU A 89 -12.03 -6.33 -1.64
CA LEU A 89 -10.60 -6.04 -1.67
C LEU A 89 -10.24 -5.27 -0.40
N THR A 90 -9.31 -5.82 0.38
CA THR A 90 -8.67 -5.09 1.48
C THR A 90 -7.19 -4.95 1.18
N PHE A 91 -6.72 -3.72 1.13
CA PHE A 91 -5.29 -3.44 0.98
C PHE A 91 -4.55 -3.69 2.30
N PRO A 92 -3.31 -4.19 2.27
CA PRO A 92 -2.54 -4.44 3.49
C PRO A 92 -2.40 -3.23 4.43
N TYR A 93 -2.35 -2.01 3.88
CA TYR A 93 -2.28 -0.79 4.68
C TYR A 93 -3.53 -0.57 5.55
N GLN A 94 -4.69 -1.08 5.13
CA GLN A 94 -5.95 -0.94 5.88
C GLN A 94 -5.93 -1.81 7.14
N HIS A 95 -5.31 -2.98 7.10
CA HIS A 95 -5.08 -3.80 8.30
C HIS A 95 -4.09 -3.14 9.27
N LYS A 96 -3.14 -2.38 8.74
CA LYS A 96 -2.12 -1.68 9.52
C LYS A 96 -2.60 -0.35 10.11
N GLY A 97 -3.54 0.30 9.42
CA GLY A 97 -4.02 1.65 9.73
C GLY A 97 -3.18 2.73 9.04
N THR A 98 -3.88 3.71 8.46
CA THR A 98 -3.27 4.79 7.67
C THR A 98 -2.21 5.58 8.43
N GLU A 99 -2.47 5.90 9.70
CA GLU A 99 -1.53 6.67 10.55
C GLU A 99 -0.19 5.93 10.73
N SER A 100 -0.24 4.64 11.06
CA SER A 100 0.97 3.82 11.21
C SER A 100 1.76 3.74 9.91
N VAL A 101 1.08 3.59 8.77
CA VAL A 101 1.70 3.53 7.45
C VAL A 101 2.38 4.86 7.10
N LEU A 102 1.71 5.99 7.34
CA LEU A 102 2.27 7.32 7.09
C LEU A 102 3.49 7.60 7.98
N ALA A 103 3.43 7.22 9.26
CA ALA A 103 4.55 7.35 10.18
C ALA A 103 5.78 6.55 9.71
N GLU A 104 5.59 5.32 9.23
CA GLU A 104 6.67 4.51 8.68
C GLU A 104 7.26 5.07 7.38
N ILE A 105 6.42 5.57 6.48
CA ILE A 105 6.87 6.25 5.26
C ILE A 105 7.75 7.43 5.63
N ALA A 106 7.29 8.28 6.56
CA ALA A 106 8.03 9.44 7.02
C ALA A 106 9.36 9.06 7.68
N ALA A 107 9.35 8.10 8.61
CA ALA A 107 10.55 7.62 9.30
C ALA A 107 11.57 7.03 8.32
N ARG A 108 11.11 6.25 7.33
CA ARG A 108 11.98 5.67 6.30
C ARG A 108 12.57 6.75 5.39
N ALA A 109 11.74 7.70 4.92
CA ALA A 109 12.19 8.79 4.07
C ALA A 109 13.26 9.64 4.78
N GLN A 110 13.01 10.01 6.04
CA GLN A 110 13.95 10.77 6.85
C GLN A 110 15.23 9.98 7.12
N GLY A 111 15.13 8.71 7.51
CA GLY A 111 16.29 7.86 7.77
C GLY A 111 17.20 7.71 6.54
N VAL A 112 16.63 7.61 5.34
CA VAL A 112 17.41 7.61 4.09
C VAL A 112 18.07 8.97 3.85
N ALA A 113 17.32 10.07 4.02
CA ALA A 113 17.84 11.42 3.82
C ALA A 113 19.01 11.73 4.77
N ASP A 114 18.98 11.23 6.00
CA ASP A 114 20.05 11.47 6.99
C ASP A 114 21.32 10.65 6.72
N ILE A 115 21.24 9.59 5.91
CA ILE A 115 22.42 8.82 5.46
C ILE A 115 23.11 9.47 4.24
N ILE A 116 22.33 10.09 3.36
CA ILE A 116 22.84 10.64 2.08
C ILE A 116 23.37 12.08 2.23
N LYS A 117 22.97 12.81 3.28
CA LYS A 117 23.51 14.13 3.63
C LYS A 117 24.97 14.05 4.10
#